data_AF-A0A9P6XUZ1-F1
#
_entry.id   AF-A0A9P6XUZ1-F1
#
_cell.length_a   1.000
_cell.length_b   1.000
_cell.length_c   1.000
_cell.angle_alpha   90.00
_cell.angle_beta   90.00
_cell.angle_gamma   90.00
#
_symmetry.space_group_name_H-M   'P 1'
#
loop_
_entity.id
_entity.type
_entity.pdbx_description
1 polymer ?
#
loop_
_entity_poly.entity_id
_entity_poly.type
_entity_poly.pdbx_seq_one_letter_code
_entity_poly.pdbx_strand_id
1 'polypeptide(L)'
;MPTLIQQWLPTLAPDILASWSLLKEALIARFGVPADVDNQRLLKDLKRCRKGANESIRLHATKWEHLLNLISDDYTEDTKINLFIQSLDKPETRLALIAI
;
A
#
# COMPACT_ATOMS: atom_id res chain seq x y z
N MET A 1 -10.10 -0.49 20.50
CA MET A 1 -10.15 0.86 19.90
C MET A 1 -9.02 1.68 20.54
N PRO A 2 -8.24 2.47 19.78
CA PRO A 2 -7.14 3.26 20.34
C PRO A 2 -7.63 4.28 21.37
N THR A 3 -6.95 4.39 22.51
CA THR A 3 -7.32 5.29 23.62
C THR A 3 -7.37 6.76 23.21
N LEU A 4 -6.50 7.16 22.28
CA LEU A 4 -6.48 8.49 21.67
C LEU A 4 -7.80 8.85 20.96
N ILE A 5 -8.39 7.88 20.24
CA ILE A 5 -9.65 8.11 19.52
C ILE A 5 -10.80 8.24 20.52
N GLN A 6 -10.80 7.41 21.58
CA GLN A 6 -11.83 7.46 22.62
C GLN A 6 -11.83 8.78 23.40
N GLN A 7 -10.66 9.38 23.63
CA GLN A 7 -10.53 10.68 24.31
C GLN A 7 -10.85 11.86 23.40
N TRP A 8 -10.66 11.71 22.09
CA TRP A 8 -10.89 12.77 21.11
C TRP A 8 -12.35 12.85 20.62
N LEU A 9 -13.04 11.71 20.45
CA LEU A 9 -14.44 11.67 20.01
C LEU A 9 -15.38 12.63 20.79
N PRO A 10 -15.30 12.75 22.12
CA PRO A 10 -16.15 13.67 22.89
C PRO A 10 -15.88 15.15 22.65
N THR A 11 -14.75 15.49 21.99
CA THR A 11 -14.39 16.89 21.67
C THR A 11 -15.06 17.39 20.38
N LEU A 12 -15.72 16.50 19.62
CA LEU A 12 -16.43 16.84 18.40
C LEU A 12 -17.82 17.40 18.70
N ALA A 13 -18.32 18.27 17.81
CA ALA A 13 -19.68 18.76 17.89
C ALA A 13 -20.69 17.60 17.78
N PRO A 14 -21.82 17.66 18.51
CA PRO A 14 -22.83 16.59 18.50
C PRO A 14 -23.41 16.34 17.09
N ASP A 15 -23.46 17.38 16.24
CA ASP A 15 -23.92 17.28 14.85
C ASP A 15 -23.00 16.41 13.97
N ILE A 16 -21.69 16.40 14.27
CA ILE A 16 -20.70 15.58 13.58
C ILE A 16 -20.79 14.13 14.05
N LEU A 17 -21.03 13.91 15.36
CA LEU A 17 -21.22 12.57 15.93
C LEU A 17 -22.52 11.90 15.45
N ALA A 18 -23.56 12.69 15.17
CA ALA A 18 -24.84 12.21 14.69
C ALA A 18 -24.81 11.73 13.23
N SER A 19 -23.81 12.16 12.43
CA SER A 19 -23.69 11.81 11.02
C SER A 19 -22.44 10.97 10.76
N TRP A 20 -22.63 9.72 10.32
CA TRP A 20 -21.52 8.82 10.02
C TRP A 20 -20.57 9.34 8.93
N SER A 21 -21.09 10.06 7.92
CA SER A 21 -20.26 10.64 6.87
C SER A 21 -19.33 11.73 7.42
N LEU A 22 -19.86 12.65 8.23
CA LEU A 22 -19.09 13.73 8.85
C LEU A 22 -18.08 13.19 9.87
N LEU A 23 -18.48 12.19 10.65
CA LEU A 23 -17.59 11.51 11.59
C LEU A 23 -16.44 10.81 10.86
N LYS A 24 -16.74 10.12 9.74
CA LYS A 24 -15.73 9.46 8.90
C LYS A 24 -14.74 10.48 8.33
N GLU A 25 -15.22 11.60 7.79
CA GLU A 25 -14.36 12.67 7.29
C GLU A 25 -13.48 13.26 8.40
N ALA A 26 -14.03 13.54 9.58
CA ALA A 26 -13.28 14.03 10.72
C ALA A 26 -12.21 13.03 11.20
N LEU A 27 -12.53 11.74 11.21
CA LEU A 27 -11.58 10.66 11.54
C LEU A 27 -10.45 10.57 10.52
N ILE A 28 -10.76 10.62 9.23
CA ILE A 28 -9.76 10.60 8.16
C ILE A 28 -8.89 11.88 8.21
N ALA A 29 -9.48 13.04 8.46
CA ALA A 29 -8.74 14.29 8.55
C ALA A 29 -7.77 14.33 9.75
N ARG A 30 -8.15 13.70 10.88
CA ARG A 30 -7.35 13.75 12.11
C ARG A 30 -6.34 12.61 12.23
N PHE A 31 -6.71 11.41 11.80
CA PHE A 31 -5.92 10.19 11.98
C PHE A 31 -5.56 9.49 10.67
N GLY A 32 -6.20 9.87 9.57
CA GLY A 32 -5.84 9.37 8.25
C GLY A 32 -4.49 9.93 7.80
N VAL A 33 -3.80 9.12 7.02
CA VAL A 33 -2.65 9.58 6.25
C VAL A 33 -3.18 10.02 4.88
N PRO A 34 -2.74 11.18 4.34
CA PRO A 34 -3.11 11.57 2.99
C PRO A 34 -2.74 10.46 1.99
N ALA A 35 -3.62 10.19 1.02
CA ALA A 35 -3.43 9.12 0.05
C ALA A 35 -2.06 9.20 -0.65
N ASP A 36 -1.59 10.41 -0.97
CA ASP A 36 -0.28 10.62 -1.59
C ASP A 36 0.89 10.15 -0.71
N VAL A 37 0.81 10.41 0.60
CA VAL A 37 1.85 10.04 1.56
C VAL A 37 1.85 8.53 1.78
N ASP A 38 0.66 7.92 1.82
CA ASP A 38 0.51 6.48 1.98
C ASP A 38 0.97 5.73 0.71
N ASN A 39 0.58 6.19 -0.48
CA ASN A 39 1.04 5.67 -1.76
C ASN A 39 2.56 5.75 -1.90
N GLN A 40 3.18 6.88 -1.50
CA GLN A 40 4.65 7.01 -1.51
C GLN A 40 5.33 6.00 -0.58
N ARG A 41 4.73 5.71 0.58
CA ARG A 41 5.25 4.72 1.53
C ARG A 41 5.12 3.31 0.96
N LEU A 42 3.93 2.96 0.48
CA LEU A 42 3.65 1.66 -0.15
C LEU A 42 4.54 1.41 -1.36
N LEU A 43 4.80 2.44 -2.18
CA LEU A 43 5.69 2.34 -3.33
C LEU A 43 7.16 2.13 -2.92
N LYS A 44 7.61 2.74 -1.82
CA LYS A 44 8.93 2.46 -1.23
C LYS A 44 9.00 1.02 -0.71
N ASP A 45 7.96 0.54 -0.05
CA ASP A 45 7.90 -0.82 0.47
C ASP A 45 7.86 -1.86 -0.65
N LEU A 46 7.12 -1.56 -1.73
CA LEU A 46 7.06 -2.39 -2.94
C LEU A 46 8.41 -2.45 -3.67
N LYS A 47 9.15 -1.33 -3.77
CA LYS A 47 10.53 -1.32 -4.31
C LYS A 47 11.55 -2.05 -3.41
N ARG A 48 11.29 -2.11 -2.11
CA ARG A 48 12.12 -2.83 -1.14
C ARG A 48 11.75 -4.31 -1.03
N CYS A 49 10.56 -4.69 -1.49
CA CYS A 49 10.10 -6.07 -1.55
C CYS A 49 10.98 -6.84 -2.54
N ARG A 50 12.06 -7.45 -2.04
CA ARG A 50 12.90 -8.34 -2.82
C ARG A 50 12.59 -9.77 -2.46
N LYS A 51 12.53 -10.61 -3.49
CA LYS A 51 12.36 -12.05 -3.32
C LYS A 51 13.49 -12.62 -2.45
N GLY A 52 13.16 -13.39 -1.41
CA GLY A 52 14.17 -14.09 -0.62
C GLY A 52 14.89 -15.19 -1.41
N ALA A 53 16.13 -15.51 -1.03
CA ALA A 53 16.94 -16.56 -1.67
C ALA A 53 16.23 -17.93 -1.73
N ASN A 54 15.54 -18.31 -0.64
CA ASN A 54 14.77 -19.56 -0.52
C ASN A 54 13.26 -19.39 -0.72
N GLU A 55 12.81 -18.20 -1.14
CA GLU A 55 11.40 -17.93 -1.38
C GLU A 55 10.97 -18.42 -2.76
N SER A 56 9.78 -19.03 -2.86
CA SER A 56 9.21 -19.40 -4.16
C SER A 56 8.73 -18.16 -4.91
N ILE A 57 8.85 -18.16 -6.24
CA ILE A 57 8.38 -17.05 -7.09
C ILE A 57 6.89 -16.80 -6.87
N ARG A 58 6.10 -17.87 -6.69
CA ARG A 58 4.66 -17.77 -6.43
C ARG A 58 4.37 -17.01 -5.15
N LEU A 59 5.05 -17.34 -4.04
CA LEU A 59 4.86 -16.65 -2.76
C LEU A 59 5.26 -15.17 -2.85
N HIS A 60 6.37 -14.88 -3.54
CA HIS A 60 6.82 -13.51 -3.78
C HIS A 60 5.81 -12.72 -4.62
N ALA A 61 5.29 -13.31 -5.70
CA ALA A 61 4.29 -12.69 -6.56
C ALA A 61 3.03 -12.30 -5.78
N THR A 62 2.53 -13.18 -4.91
CA THR A 62 1.34 -12.88 -4.09
C THR A 62 1.59 -11.74 -3.10
N LYS A 63 2.77 -11.70 -2.47
CA LYS A 63 3.14 -10.59 -1.56
C LYS A 63 3.26 -9.27 -2.31
N TRP A 64 3.90 -9.29 -3.47
CA TRP A 64 4.11 -8.12 -4.28
C TRP A 64 2.78 -7.58 -4.85
N GLU A 65 1.92 -8.46 -5.35
CA GLU A 65 0.58 -8.13 -5.83
C GLU A 65 -0.31 -7.57 -4.71
N HIS A 66 -0.23 -8.13 -3.51
CA HIS A 66 -0.91 -7.59 -2.34
C HIS A 66 -0.48 -6.15 -2.04
N LEU A 67 0.82 -5.86 -2.06
CA LEU A 67 1.34 -4.51 -1.86
C LEU A 67 0.90 -3.54 -2.96
N LEU A 68 0.87 -4.01 -4.21
CA LEU A 68 0.41 -3.21 -5.35
C LEU A 68 -1.07 -2.84 -5.20
N ASN A 69 -1.91 -3.78 -4.78
CA ASN A 69 -3.36 -3.57 -4.61
C ASN A 69 -3.71 -2.62 -3.45
N LEU A 70 -2.77 -2.33 -2.56
CA LEU A 70 -2.94 -1.33 -1.50
C LEU A 70 -2.68 0.10 -2.01
N ILE A 71 -1.98 0.25 -3.14
CA ILE A 71 -1.70 1.56 -3.72
C ILE A 71 -2.97 2.04 -4.42
N SER A 72 -3.39 3.27 -4.09
CA SER A 72 -4.63 3.83 -4.64
C SER A 72 -4.50 4.30 -6.10
N ASP A 73 -3.26 4.47 -6.57
CA ASP A 73 -2.97 4.92 -7.94
C ASP A 73 -2.98 3.75 -8.93
N ASP A 74 -3.62 3.97 -10.08
CA ASP A 74 -3.60 3.03 -11.19
C ASP A 74 -2.29 3.14 -11.99
N TYR A 75 -1.48 2.08 -11.91
CA TYR A 75 -0.30 1.92 -12.76
C TYR A 75 -0.64 1.12 -14.02
N THR A 76 -0.03 1.49 -15.14
CA THR A 76 -0.11 0.70 -16.38
C THR A 76 0.49 -0.70 -16.17
N GLU A 77 0.01 -1.68 -16.94
CA GLU A 77 0.52 -3.05 -16.87
C GLU A 77 2.02 -3.10 -17.13
N ASP A 78 2.53 -2.35 -18.11
CA ASP A 78 3.97 -2.26 -18.41
C ASP A 78 4.78 -1.76 -17.20
N THR A 79 4.25 -0.80 -16.45
CA THR A 79 4.92 -0.27 -15.26
C THR A 79 4.94 -1.32 -14.14
N LYS A 80 3.82 -2.03 -13.96
CA LYS A 80 3.70 -3.11 -12.97
C LYS A 80 4.67 -4.24 -13.29
N ILE A 81 4.76 -4.67 -14.55
CA ILE A 81 5.68 -5.71 -15.02
C ILE A 81 7.13 -5.30 -14.77
N ASN A 82 7.51 -4.07 -15.14
CA ASN A 82 8.88 -3.56 -14.93
C ASN A 82 9.26 -3.53 -13.44
N LEU A 83 8.37 -3.05 -12.57
CA LEU A 83 8.60 -3.02 -11.13
C LEU A 83 8.69 -4.43 -10.54
N PHE A 84 7.88 -5.37 -11.03
CA PHE A 84 7.95 -6.76 -10.60
C PHE A 84 9.26 -7.43 -11.02
N ILE A 85 9.72 -7.25 -12.26
CA ILE A 85 11.01 -7.79 -12.73
C ILE A 85 12.17 -7.21 -11.90
N GLN A 86 12.12 -5.93 -11.55
CA GLN A 86 13.10 -5.29 -10.67
C GLN A 86 13.06 -5.83 -9.23
N SER A 87 11.93 -6.37 -8.76
CA SER A 87 11.82 -6.99 -7.44
C SER A 87 12.47 -8.38 -7.35
N LEU A 88 12.74 -9.02 -8.49
CA LEU A 88 13.36 -10.34 -8.56
C LEU A 88 14.87 -10.25 -8.29
N ASP A 89 15.34 -11.13 -7.39
CA ASP A 89 16.67 -11.10 -6.76
C ASP A 89 17.81 -11.51 -7.70
N LYS A 90 17.53 -12.33 -8.73
CA LYS A 90 18.57 -12.87 -9.63
C LYS A 90 18.59 -12.17 -11.00
N PRO A 91 19.77 -11.74 -11.49
CA PRO A 91 19.92 -11.20 -12.85
C PRO A 91 19.56 -12.24 -13.92
N GLU A 92 19.77 -13.53 -13.67
CA GLU A 92 19.40 -14.62 -14.59
C GLU A 92 17.89 -14.71 -14.84
N THR A 93 17.07 -14.58 -13.80
CA THR A 93 15.60 -14.54 -13.95
C THR A 93 15.12 -13.28 -14.65
N ARG A 94 15.84 -12.15 -14.52
CA ARG A 94 15.53 -10.93 -15.28
C ARG A 94 15.85 -11.10 -16.76
N LEU A 95 16.99 -11.71 -17.10
CA LEU A 95 17.40 -11.96 -18.48
C LEU A 95 16.47 -12.95 -19.19
N ALA A 96 16.00 -14.00 -18.50
CA ALA A 96 15.07 -14.97 -19.08
C ALA A 96 13.67 -14.39 -19.37
N LEU A 97 13.23 -13.36 -18.63
CA LEU A 97 11.95 -12.69 -18.84
C LEU A 97 12.00 -11.54 -19.84
N ILE A 98 13.17 -10.93 -20.06
CA ILE A 98 13.37 -9.86 -21.06
C ILE A 98 13.65 -10.45 -22.47
N ALA A 99 14.11 -11.70 -22.54
CA ALA A 99 14.48 -12.37 -23.80
C ALA A 99 13.32 -13.10 -24.50
N ILE A 100 12.08 -12.98 -23.99
CA ILE A 100 10.83 -13.46 -24.62
C ILE A 100 10.16 -12.27 -25.28
#